data_AF-A0A2M9ZPW1-F1
#
_entry.id   AF-A0A2M9ZPW1-F1
#
_cell.length_a   1.000
_cell.length_b   1.000
_cell.length_c   1.000
_cell.angle_alpha   90.00
_cell.angle_beta   90.00
_cell.angle_gamma   90.00
#
_symmetry.space_group_name_H-M   'P 1'
#
loop_
_entity.id
_entity.type
_entity.pdbx_description
1 polymer ?
#
loop_
_entity_poly.entity_id
_entity_poly.type
_entity_poly.pdbx_seq_one_letter_code
_entity_poly.pdbx_strand_id
1 'polypeptide(L)'
;MKQRNLRLVFFAILILFGACEDQKENKTLKDIHDRFLQNFFQNSHPGNDGPPSSGPGTGSLNFTACAKVLRSSSDVYLAEVDLIPYERCKKEILYGTNPEEYRAIRLEEFKKSLEIVSPLPTECAVTISYLQERIDDPSKIQTPTQAIIDMTRYYPVENLLKEIRNYLLNYTDYNYTPISEETFAGSQIGKYSEFQRLSELKVAAQLQYYEQISETACSQSVMGIAQTEFPEETYFWGSHVDSSRTFLFAYCYYGNYFDVPERENVKCATLSEEF
;
A
#
# COMPACT_ATOMS: atom_id res chain seq x y z
N MET A 1 16.04 -39.88 47.71
CA MET A 1 15.64 -38.45 47.88
C MET A 1 16.74 -37.45 47.46
N LYS A 2 17.34 -37.53 46.24
CA LYS A 2 18.32 -36.51 45.81
C LYS A 2 18.29 -36.05 44.33
N GLN A 3 17.46 -36.62 43.46
CA GLN A 3 17.33 -36.15 42.05
C GLN A 3 16.04 -35.40 41.73
N ARG A 4 14.98 -35.57 42.53
CA ARG A 4 13.66 -34.98 42.26
C ARG A 4 13.59 -33.49 42.60
N ASN A 5 14.36 -33.05 43.60
CA ASN A 5 14.39 -31.64 44.04
C ASN A 5 15.30 -30.78 43.15
N LEU A 6 16.32 -31.35 42.49
CA LEU A 6 17.19 -30.60 41.58
C LEU A 6 16.47 -30.24 40.27
N ARG A 7 15.59 -31.12 39.78
CA ARG A 7 14.75 -30.84 38.59
C ARG A 7 13.70 -29.76 38.85
N LEU A 8 13.13 -29.71 40.07
CA LEU A 8 12.19 -28.67 40.45
C LEU A 8 12.87 -27.30 40.59
N VAL A 9 14.12 -27.25 41.07
CA VAL A 9 14.90 -26.01 41.12
C VAL A 9 15.32 -25.56 39.71
N PHE A 10 15.69 -26.48 38.81
CA PHE A 10 15.98 -26.15 37.40
C PHE A 10 14.74 -25.64 36.65
N PHE A 11 13.56 -26.23 36.89
CA PHE A 11 12.30 -25.73 36.32
C PHE A 11 11.89 -24.38 36.91
N ALA A 12 12.08 -24.16 38.22
CA ALA A 12 11.80 -22.87 38.84
C ALA A 12 12.73 -21.76 38.33
N ILE A 13 14.01 -22.07 38.08
CA ILE A 13 14.98 -21.14 37.48
C ILE A 13 14.63 -20.88 36.00
N LEU A 14 14.25 -21.88 35.21
CA LEU A 14 13.80 -21.67 33.82
C LEU A 14 12.50 -20.85 33.72
N ILE A 15 11.62 -20.94 34.72
CA ILE A 15 10.39 -20.12 34.79
C ILE A 15 10.70 -18.70 35.29
N LEU A 16 11.67 -18.51 36.19
CA LEU A 16 12.08 -17.21 36.70
C LEU A 16 12.96 -16.41 35.70
N PHE A 17 13.77 -17.09 34.88
CA PHE A 17 14.61 -16.46 33.84
C PHE A 17 14.01 -16.51 32.43
N GLY A 18 12.93 -17.28 32.22
CA GLY A 18 12.17 -17.30 30.97
C GLY A 18 10.99 -16.32 30.92
N ALA A 19 10.80 -15.48 31.95
CA ALA A 19 9.62 -14.63 32.12
C ALA A 19 9.86 -13.15 32.47
N CYS A 20 11.11 -12.67 32.47
CA CYS A 20 11.48 -11.26 32.59
C CYS A 20 12.76 -11.10 31.76
N GLU A 21 12.88 -10.40 30.64
CA GLU A 21 12.18 -9.28 30.02
C GLU A 21 12.15 -9.59 28.51
N ASP A 22 11.03 -9.37 27.80
CA ASP A 22 10.87 -9.26 26.31
C ASP A 22 9.59 -9.87 25.71
N GLN A 23 8.81 -10.68 26.44
CA GLN A 23 7.71 -11.44 25.82
C GLN A 23 6.30 -10.81 25.86
N LYS A 24 6.06 -9.68 26.53
CA LYS A 24 4.71 -9.12 26.58
C LYS A 24 4.32 -8.28 25.36
N GLU A 25 5.25 -7.53 24.77
CA GLU A 25 4.99 -6.76 23.55
C GLU A 25 5.09 -7.63 22.29
N ASN A 26 6.02 -8.59 22.27
CA ASN A 26 6.16 -9.51 21.14
C ASN A 26 4.95 -10.47 21.00
N LYS A 27 4.32 -10.86 22.11
CA LYS A 27 3.10 -11.70 22.05
C LYS A 27 1.89 -10.94 21.52
N THR A 28 1.74 -9.67 21.88
CA THR A 28 0.61 -8.84 21.41
C THR A 28 0.75 -8.56 19.91
N LEU A 29 1.96 -8.19 19.47
CA LEU A 29 2.24 -7.98 18.05
C LEU A 29 2.12 -9.28 17.24
N LYS A 30 2.58 -10.41 17.79
CA LYS A 30 2.41 -11.71 17.16
C LYS A 30 0.95 -12.15 17.08
N ASP A 31 0.17 -11.99 18.14
CA ASP A 31 -1.26 -12.35 18.16
C ASP A 31 -2.08 -11.43 17.22
N ILE A 32 -1.68 -10.16 17.07
CA ILE A 32 -2.26 -9.21 16.11
C ILE A 32 -1.83 -9.55 14.67
N HIS A 33 -0.56 -9.85 14.45
CA HIS A 33 -0.02 -10.31 13.16
C HIS A 33 -0.66 -11.61 12.71
N ASP A 34 -0.80 -12.59 13.61
CA ASP A 34 -1.48 -13.86 13.34
C ASP A 34 -2.98 -13.63 13.02
N ARG A 35 -3.64 -12.66 13.67
CA ARG A 35 -5.03 -12.29 13.34
C ARG A 35 -5.13 -11.60 11.97
N PHE A 36 -4.18 -10.72 11.65
CA PHE A 36 -4.07 -10.10 10.33
C PHE A 36 -3.86 -11.16 9.24
N LEU A 37 -2.91 -12.08 9.46
CA LEU A 37 -2.64 -13.20 8.56
C LEU A 37 -3.84 -14.14 8.44
N GLN A 38 -4.56 -14.43 9.53
CA GLN A 38 -5.79 -15.22 9.45
C GLN A 38 -6.86 -14.54 8.59
N ASN A 39 -7.04 -13.22 8.71
CA ASN A 39 -7.92 -12.46 7.82
C ASN A 39 -7.44 -12.47 6.36
N PHE A 40 -6.12 -12.54 6.14
CA PHE A 40 -5.52 -12.65 4.80
C PHE A 40 -5.72 -14.04 4.17
N PHE A 41 -5.51 -15.11 4.94
CA PHE A 41 -5.58 -16.50 4.46
C PHE A 41 -7.00 -17.08 4.40
N GLN A 42 -7.93 -16.62 5.25
CA GLN A 42 -9.34 -17.03 5.16
C GLN A 42 -10.04 -16.51 3.89
N ASN A 43 -9.43 -15.56 3.17
CA ASN A 43 -9.98 -14.99 1.94
C ASN A 43 -9.23 -15.42 0.67
N SER A 44 -8.29 -16.37 0.76
CA SER A 44 -7.62 -16.96 -0.39
C SER A 44 -8.04 -18.42 -0.60
N HIS A 45 -9.06 -18.64 -1.43
CA HIS A 45 -9.25 -19.91 -2.14
C HIS A 45 -9.47 -19.66 -3.64
N PRO A 46 -8.78 -20.40 -4.53
CA PRO A 46 -8.89 -20.25 -5.97
C PRO A 46 -9.95 -21.19 -6.55
N GLY A 47 -10.68 -20.76 -7.58
CA GLY A 47 -11.42 -21.67 -8.43
C GLY A 47 -12.52 -21.04 -9.29
N ASN A 48 -12.23 -20.80 -10.57
CA ASN A 48 -12.80 -21.61 -11.65
C ASN A 48 -12.32 -21.11 -13.02
N ASP A 49 -11.60 -21.98 -13.73
CA ASP A 49 -11.43 -21.93 -15.18
C ASP A 49 -12.72 -22.39 -15.87
N GLY A 50 -13.26 -21.57 -16.77
CA GLY A 50 -14.38 -21.90 -17.67
C GLY A 50 -14.40 -21.00 -18.90
N PRO A 51 -14.74 -21.52 -20.10
CA PRO A 51 -14.46 -20.89 -21.40
C PRO A 51 -15.44 -19.74 -21.74
N PRO A 52 -15.13 -18.89 -22.76
CA PRO A 52 -15.76 -17.57 -22.91
C PRO A 52 -17.15 -17.67 -23.52
N SER A 53 -18.14 -17.10 -22.84
CA SER A 53 -19.50 -16.92 -23.33
C SER A 53 -19.71 -15.46 -23.74
N SER A 54 -19.88 -15.25 -25.05
CA SER A 54 -20.25 -13.99 -25.69
C SER A 54 -21.74 -13.66 -25.49
N GLY A 55 -22.04 -12.59 -24.78
CA GLY A 55 -23.40 -12.03 -24.67
C GLY A 55 -23.47 -10.86 -23.66
N PRO A 56 -24.27 -9.81 -23.91
CA PRO A 56 -24.28 -8.59 -23.11
C PRO A 56 -25.10 -8.82 -21.84
N GLY A 57 -24.45 -9.31 -20.80
CA GLY A 57 -25.07 -9.56 -19.49
C GLY A 57 -24.10 -9.19 -18.40
N THR A 58 -24.46 -8.15 -17.64
CA THR A 58 -24.10 -7.88 -16.24
C THR A 58 -22.95 -8.76 -15.71
N GLY A 59 -21.72 -8.41 -16.09
CA GLY A 59 -20.53 -9.18 -15.76
C GLY A 59 -20.23 -9.09 -14.27
N SER A 60 -20.24 -10.24 -13.60
CA SER A 60 -19.52 -10.58 -12.36
C SER A 60 -18.83 -9.41 -11.64
N LEU A 61 -19.39 -9.00 -10.50
CA LEU A 61 -18.92 -7.97 -9.56
C LEU A 61 -17.59 -8.32 -8.85
N ASN A 62 -16.54 -8.69 -9.59
CA ASN A 62 -15.19 -8.74 -9.04
C ASN A 62 -14.53 -7.39 -9.29
N PHE A 63 -14.79 -6.44 -8.38
CA PHE A 63 -14.13 -5.14 -8.37
C PHE A 63 -12.61 -5.35 -8.30
N THR A 64 -11.87 -4.78 -9.25
CA THR A 64 -10.42 -5.02 -9.38
C THR A 64 -9.56 -3.89 -8.83
N ALA A 65 -10.17 -2.86 -8.25
CA ALA A 65 -9.47 -1.69 -7.77
C ALA A 65 -10.03 -1.18 -6.44
N CYS A 66 -9.24 -0.36 -5.76
CA CYS A 66 -9.51 0.20 -4.46
C CYS A 66 -9.04 1.65 -4.43
N ALA A 67 -9.92 2.54 -4.02
CA ALA A 67 -9.57 3.92 -3.77
C ALA A 67 -9.19 4.11 -2.30
N LYS A 68 -7.93 4.45 -2.06
CA LYS A 68 -7.43 4.98 -0.80
C LYS A 68 -7.72 6.48 -0.76
N VAL A 69 -8.66 6.88 0.08
CA VAL A 69 -9.04 8.28 0.27
C VAL A 69 -8.31 8.83 1.50
N LEU A 70 -7.53 9.88 1.27
CA LEU A 70 -6.77 10.61 2.28
C LEU A 70 -7.36 12.00 2.45
N ARG A 71 -7.81 12.31 3.66
CA ARG A 71 -8.16 13.69 4.04
C ARG A 71 -6.87 14.48 4.27
N SER A 72 -6.58 15.50 3.45
CA SER A 72 -5.39 16.34 3.62
C SER A 72 -5.65 17.61 4.43
N SER A 73 -6.90 18.08 4.49
CA SER A 73 -7.32 19.20 5.35
C SER A 73 -8.82 19.09 5.70
N SER A 74 -9.41 20.12 6.33
CA SER A 74 -10.82 20.07 6.76
C SER A 74 -11.79 19.68 5.65
N ASP A 75 -11.48 20.00 4.38
CA ASP A 75 -12.41 19.77 3.27
C ASP A 75 -11.72 19.28 1.99
N VAL A 76 -10.44 18.92 2.06
CA VAL A 76 -9.68 18.45 0.90
C VAL A 76 -9.41 16.95 1.03
N TYR A 77 -9.86 16.20 0.02
CA TYR A 77 -9.62 14.77 -0.07
C TYR A 77 -8.95 14.43 -1.40
N LEU A 78 -7.91 13.61 -1.31
CA LEU A 78 -7.24 13.00 -2.46
C LEU A 78 -7.55 11.51 -2.44
N ALA A 79 -7.96 10.97 -3.59
CA ALA A 79 -8.09 9.53 -3.77
C ALA A 79 -6.91 9.03 -4.61
N GLU A 80 -6.21 8.03 -4.09
CA GLU A 80 -5.29 7.18 -4.83
C GLU A 80 -6.03 5.89 -5.20
N VAL A 81 -6.18 5.61 -6.48
CA VAL A 81 -6.90 4.44 -7.00
C VAL A 81 -5.88 3.40 -7.42
N ASP A 82 -5.84 2.30 -6.67
CA ASP A 82 -4.88 1.21 -6.78
C ASP A 82 -5.56 -0.08 -7.26
N LEU A 83 -4.78 -1.00 -7.85
CA LEU A 83 -5.30 -2.30 -8.33
C LEU A 83 -5.47 -3.35 -7.22
N ILE A 84 -6.04 -2.97 -6.07
CA ILE A 84 -6.19 -3.88 -4.93
C ILE A 84 -7.49 -4.71 -5.09
N PRO A 85 -7.43 -6.03 -4.88
CA PRO A 85 -8.62 -6.87 -4.89
C PRO A 85 -9.67 -6.42 -3.86
N TYR A 86 -10.94 -6.55 -4.23
CA TYR A 86 -12.08 -6.14 -3.41
C TYR A 86 -11.98 -6.60 -1.95
N GLU A 87 -11.69 -7.88 -1.74
CA GLU A 87 -11.60 -8.51 -0.42
C GLU A 87 -10.53 -7.90 0.49
N ARG A 88 -9.50 -7.29 -0.12
CA ARG A 88 -8.40 -6.62 0.58
C ARG A 88 -8.58 -5.11 0.70
N CYS A 89 -9.56 -4.52 0.02
CA CYS A 89 -9.83 -3.08 0.03
C CYS A 89 -10.48 -2.64 1.37
N LYS A 90 -9.72 -2.78 2.46
CA LYS A 90 -10.17 -2.54 3.83
C LYS A 90 -9.06 -1.90 4.63
N LYS A 91 -9.40 -0.88 5.41
CA LYS A 91 -8.43 -0.14 6.24
C LYS A 91 -7.69 -1.06 7.18
N GLU A 92 -8.39 -2.03 7.78
CA GLU A 92 -7.86 -3.05 8.69
C GLU A 92 -6.71 -3.85 8.06
N ILE A 93 -6.77 -4.08 6.74
CA ILE A 93 -5.83 -4.91 6.00
C ILE A 93 -4.68 -4.07 5.43
N LEU A 94 -4.96 -2.85 5.01
CA LEU A 94 -3.99 -2.04 4.25
C LEU A 94 -3.25 -1.01 5.11
N TYR A 95 -3.82 -0.64 6.27
CA TYR A 95 -3.26 0.39 7.13
C TYR A 95 -3.33 0.05 8.63
N GLY A 96 -4.27 -0.80 9.04
CA GLY A 96 -4.56 -1.10 10.43
C GLY A 96 -5.58 -0.13 11.05
N THR A 97 -6.18 -0.53 12.16
CA THR A 97 -7.18 0.27 12.89
C THR A 97 -6.63 0.92 14.15
N ASN A 98 -5.45 0.50 14.59
CA ASN A 98 -4.77 0.97 15.78
C ASN A 98 -3.24 0.99 15.57
N PRO A 99 -2.48 1.65 16.47
CA PRO A 99 -1.02 1.74 16.38
C PRO A 99 -0.27 0.40 16.24
N GLU A 100 -0.73 -0.66 16.92
CA GLU A 100 -0.06 -1.96 16.90
C GLU A 100 -0.31 -2.74 15.60
N GLU A 101 -1.53 -2.68 15.08
CA GLU A 101 -1.85 -3.21 13.75
C GLU A 101 -1.06 -2.48 12.66
N TYR A 102 -0.97 -1.14 12.76
CA TYR A 102 -0.14 -0.36 11.85
C TYR A 102 1.33 -0.81 11.91
N ARG A 103 1.89 -0.98 13.11
CA ARG A 103 3.26 -1.46 13.31
C ARG A 103 3.49 -2.82 12.67
N ALA A 104 2.56 -3.76 12.83
CA ALA A 104 2.65 -5.08 12.22
C ALA A 104 2.65 -5.02 10.68
N ILE A 105 1.81 -4.17 10.09
CA ILE A 105 1.77 -3.94 8.64
C ILE A 105 3.09 -3.30 8.18
N ARG A 106 3.55 -2.26 8.89
CA ARG A 106 4.79 -1.54 8.56
C ARG A 106 6.04 -2.42 8.68
N LEU A 107 6.03 -3.39 9.61
CA LEU A 107 7.11 -4.37 9.74
C LEU A 107 7.24 -5.24 8.48
N GLU A 108 6.13 -5.71 7.92
CA GLU A 108 6.16 -6.49 6.66
C GLU A 108 6.65 -5.63 5.48
N GLU A 109 6.24 -4.36 5.41
CA GLU A 109 6.77 -3.39 4.43
C GLU A 109 8.28 -3.18 4.59
N PHE A 110 8.79 -3.10 5.82
CA PHE A 110 10.23 -2.97 6.09
C PHE A 110 11.02 -4.21 5.68
N LYS A 111 10.50 -5.42 5.94
CA LYS A 111 11.13 -6.66 5.45
C LYS A 111 11.21 -6.68 3.92
N LYS A 112 10.12 -6.31 3.24
CA LYS A 112 10.08 -6.19 1.77
C LYS A 112 11.04 -5.14 1.24
N SER A 113 11.10 -3.99 1.91
CA SER A 113 12.02 -2.92 1.53
C SER A 113 13.48 -3.35 1.72
N LEU A 114 13.79 -4.10 2.80
CA LEU A 114 15.12 -4.65 3.05
C LEU A 114 15.54 -5.62 1.94
N GLU A 115 14.64 -6.48 1.45
CA GLU A 115 14.90 -7.37 0.30
C GLU A 115 15.28 -6.58 -0.96
N ILE A 116 14.69 -5.40 -1.17
CA ILE A 116 14.97 -4.52 -2.31
C ILE A 116 16.29 -3.78 -2.17
N VAL A 117 16.61 -3.25 -0.99
CA VAL A 117 17.79 -2.40 -0.80
C VAL A 117 19.07 -3.17 -0.45
N SER A 118 18.96 -4.39 0.11
CA SER A 118 20.13 -5.20 0.48
C SER A 118 21.11 -5.51 -0.68
N PRO A 119 20.65 -5.69 -1.94
CA PRO A 119 21.54 -5.84 -3.10
C PRO A 119 22.33 -4.57 -3.47
N LEU A 120 22.05 -3.42 -2.86
CA LEU A 120 22.67 -2.12 -3.11
C LEU A 120 23.46 -1.62 -1.88
N PRO A 121 24.42 -2.40 -1.34
CA PRO A 121 25.02 -2.13 -0.04
C PRO A 121 25.87 -0.85 0.00
N THR A 122 26.33 -0.35 -1.15
CA THR A 122 27.12 0.88 -1.23
C THR A 122 26.23 2.12 -1.21
N GLU A 123 25.08 2.06 -1.88
CA GLU A 123 24.14 3.16 -2.02
C GLU A 123 23.15 3.24 -0.85
N CYS A 124 22.89 2.11 -0.18
CA CYS A 124 21.82 1.93 0.81
C CYS A 124 22.32 1.52 2.21
N ALA A 125 23.57 1.74 2.56
CA ALA A 125 24.16 1.26 3.82
C ALA A 125 23.40 1.71 5.07
N VAL A 126 23.01 2.99 5.13
CA VAL A 126 22.28 3.58 6.27
C VAL A 126 20.84 3.07 6.29
N THR A 127 20.17 3.00 5.13
CA THR A 127 18.81 2.46 5.00
C THR A 127 18.74 1.00 5.44
N ILE A 128 19.69 0.17 4.99
CA ILE A 128 19.78 -1.26 5.39
C ILE A 128 19.88 -1.37 6.90
N SER A 129 20.80 -0.62 7.53
CA SER A 129 20.99 -0.63 8.98
C SER A 129 19.74 -0.17 9.73
N TYR A 130 19.08 0.89 9.23
CA TYR A 130 17.84 1.43 9.79
C TYR A 130 16.69 0.41 9.79
N LEU A 131 16.52 -0.28 8.66
CA LEU A 131 15.49 -1.30 8.48
C LEU A 131 15.75 -2.51 9.37
N GLN A 132 17.00 -3.01 9.40
CA GLN A 132 17.39 -4.13 10.25
C GLN A 132 17.10 -3.84 11.73
N GLU A 133 17.48 -2.66 12.22
CA GLU A 133 17.22 -2.25 13.60
C GLU A 133 15.73 -2.33 13.99
N ARG A 134 14.82 -1.96 13.07
CA ARG A 134 13.36 -1.98 13.28
C ARG A 134 12.71 -3.33 13.03
N ILE A 135 13.34 -4.15 12.20
CA ILE A 135 12.91 -5.54 12.00
C ILE A 135 13.25 -6.36 13.24
N ASP A 136 14.44 -6.14 13.80
CA ASP A 136 14.91 -6.79 15.02
C ASP A 136 14.15 -6.30 16.26
N ASP A 137 13.82 -5.01 16.30
CA ASP A 137 13.02 -4.39 17.36
C ASP A 137 11.87 -3.53 16.78
N PRO A 138 10.67 -4.14 16.56
CA PRO A 138 9.52 -3.43 16.02
C PRO A 138 9.00 -2.28 16.88
N SER A 139 9.37 -2.19 18.17
CA SER A 139 8.95 -1.07 19.03
C SER A 139 9.48 0.28 18.53
N LYS A 140 10.58 0.26 17.76
CA LYS A 140 11.21 1.43 17.13
C LYS A 140 10.47 1.94 15.89
N ILE A 141 9.47 1.21 15.41
CA ILE A 141 8.60 1.66 14.33
C ILE A 141 7.67 2.73 14.90
N GLN A 142 7.77 3.95 14.35
CA GLN A 142 6.90 5.05 14.72
C GLN A 142 5.46 4.74 14.32
N THR A 143 4.53 4.97 15.24
CA THR A 143 3.11 4.76 14.99
C THR A 143 2.40 6.09 14.77
N PRO A 144 1.50 6.18 13.78
CA PRO A 144 0.67 7.36 13.58
C PRO A 144 -0.28 7.56 14.77
N THR A 145 -0.77 8.78 14.94
CA THR A 145 -1.86 9.05 15.90
C THR A 145 -3.16 8.41 15.40
N GLN A 146 -4.10 8.15 16.32
CA GLN A 146 -5.42 7.64 15.94
C GLN A 146 -6.14 8.58 14.96
N ALA A 147 -5.94 9.89 15.09
CA ALA A 147 -6.49 10.87 14.15
C ALA A 147 -6.00 10.65 12.72
N ILE A 148 -4.71 10.36 12.52
CA ILE A 148 -4.15 10.04 11.19
C ILE A 148 -4.74 8.74 10.66
N ILE A 149 -4.86 7.72 11.53
CA ILE A 149 -5.50 6.44 11.19
C ILE A 149 -6.94 6.71 10.70
N ASP A 150 -7.71 7.52 11.41
CA ASP A 150 -9.11 7.81 11.11
C ASP A 150 -9.34 8.68 9.87
N MET A 151 -8.33 9.41 9.41
CA MET A 151 -8.35 10.21 8.18
C MET A 151 -8.17 9.40 6.90
N THR A 152 -7.91 8.09 7.00
CA THR A 152 -7.76 7.19 5.86
C THR A 152 -8.99 6.29 5.70
N ARG A 153 -9.53 6.22 4.48
CA ARG A 153 -10.60 5.30 4.10
C ARG A 153 -10.23 4.54 2.84
N TYR A 154 -10.82 3.37 2.68
CA TYR A 154 -10.64 2.52 1.50
C TYR A 154 -12.02 2.19 0.94
N TYR A 155 -12.21 2.45 -0.34
CA TYR A 155 -13.47 2.19 -1.05
C TYR A 155 -13.20 1.29 -2.24
N PRO A 156 -13.88 0.14 -2.36
CA PRO A 156 -13.76 -0.68 -3.55
C PRO A 156 -14.34 0.06 -4.76
N VAL A 157 -13.65 -0.02 -5.90
CA VAL A 157 -14.10 0.56 -7.16
C VAL A 157 -14.00 -0.46 -8.29
N GLU A 158 -14.96 -0.42 -9.21
CA GLU A 158 -15.10 -1.49 -10.22
C GLU A 158 -13.91 -1.54 -11.17
N ASN A 159 -13.45 -0.36 -11.61
CA ASN A 159 -12.52 -0.24 -12.70
C ASN A 159 -11.71 1.05 -12.54
N LEU A 160 -10.39 0.91 -12.51
CA LEU A 160 -9.46 2.02 -12.31
C LEU A 160 -9.65 3.11 -13.37
N LEU A 161 -9.63 2.76 -14.67
CA LEU A 161 -9.74 3.74 -15.77
C LEU A 161 -11.09 4.45 -15.76
N LYS A 162 -12.18 3.72 -15.47
CA LYS A 162 -13.51 4.29 -15.31
C LYS A 162 -13.51 5.31 -14.17
N GLU A 163 -12.90 4.96 -13.04
CA GLU A 163 -12.89 5.81 -11.85
C GLU A 163 -12.16 7.13 -12.09
N ILE A 164 -11.03 7.09 -12.80
CA ILE A 164 -10.19 8.26 -13.03
C ILE A 164 -10.48 9.00 -14.34
N ARG A 165 -11.50 8.57 -15.11
CA ARG A 165 -11.78 9.10 -16.45
C ARG A 165 -11.86 10.63 -16.48
N ASN A 166 -12.65 11.19 -15.58
CA ASN A 166 -12.84 12.64 -15.50
C ASN A 166 -11.53 13.37 -15.21
N TYR A 167 -10.75 12.86 -14.24
CA TYR A 167 -9.44 13.41 -13.91
C TYR A 167 -8.49 13.39 -15.13
N LEU A 168 -8.36 12.26 -15.82
CA LEU A 168 -7.46 12.12 -16.97
C LEU A 168 -7.80 13.03 -18.15
N LEU A 169 -9.10 13.23 -18.42
CA LEU A 169 -9.58 13.98 -19.58
C LEU A 169 -9.66 15.48 -19.33
N ASN A 170 -9.57 15.94 -18.07
CA ASN A 170 -9.81 17.35 -17.74
C ASN A 170 -8.74 18.01 -16.85
N TYR A 171 -7.83 17.24 -16.22
CA TYR A 171 -6.85 17.83 -15.30
C TYR A 171 -5.79 18.65 -16.03
N THR A 172 -5.82 19.97 -15.83
CA THR A 172 -4.84 20.92 -16.36
C THR A 172 -4.08 21.60 -15.22
N ASP A 173 -2.76 21.43 -15.22
CA ASP A 173 -1.83 22.17 -14.36
C ASP A 173 -0.58 22.54 -15.19
N TYR A 174 0.32 23.37 -14.67
CA TYR A 174 1.47 23.93 -15.39
C TYR A 174 2.34 22.89 -16.12
N ASN A 175 2.39 21.65 -15.62
CA ASN A 175 3.12 20.52 -16.21
C ASN A 175 2.22 19.37 -16.68
N TYR A 176 0.89 19.53 -16.64
CA TYR A 176 -0.07 18.45 -16.89
C TYR A 176 -0.98 18.81 -18.04
N THR A 177 -0.92 18.00 -19.09
CA THR A 177 -1.85 18.07 -20.22
C THR A 177 -2.83 16.90 -20.11
N PRO A 178 -4.16 17.14 -20.20
CA PRO A 178 -5.13 16.07 -20.27
C PRO A 178 -4.83 15.12 -21.43
N ILE A 179 -5.11 13.83 -21.26
CA ILE A 179 -5.03 12.89 -22.37
C ILE A 179 -6.26 13.02 -23.28
N SER A 180 -6.09 12.73 -24.56
CA SER A 180 -7.22 12.69 -25.50
C SER A 180 -8.15 11.50 -25.24
N GLU A 181 -9.40 11.59 -25.70
CA GLU A 181 -10.34 10.46 -25.68
C GLU A 181 -9.81 9.25 -26.45
N GLU A 182 -9.07 9.46 -27.53
CA GLU A 182 -8.41 8.40 -28.30
C GLU A 182 -7.34 7.69 -27.47
N THR A 183 -6.47 8.46 -26.81
CA THR A 183 -5.47 7.93 -25.88
C THR A 183 -6.10 7.18 -24.72
N PHE A 184 -7.18 7.72 -24.13
CA PHE A 184 -7.91 7.04 -23.06
C PHE A 184 -8.49 5.70 -23.56
N ALA A 185 -9.11 5.69 -24.74
CA ALA A 185 -9.69 4.48 -25.34
C ALA A 185 -8.63 3.42 -25.68
N GLY A 186 -7.41 3.85 -26.02
CA GLY A 186 -6.28 2.96 -26.27
C GLY A 186 -5.51 2.53 -25.02
N SER A 187 -5.82 3.10 -23.84
CA SER A 187 -5.16 2.77 -22.59
C SER A 187 -5.73 1.51 -21.96
N GLN A 188 -4.92 0.85 -21.13
CA GLN A 188 -5.30 -0.41 -20.47
C GLN A 188 -4.98 -0.40 -18.98
N ILE A 189 -5.60 -1.33 -18.26
CA ILE A 189 -5.32 -1.57 -16.85
C ILE A 189 -4.29 -2.69 -16.75
N GLY A 190 -3.25 -2.50 -15.94
CA GLY A 190 -2.25 -3.55 -15.70
C GLY A 190 -2.74 -4.63 -14.74
N LYS A 191 -1.84 -5.52 -14.33
CA LYS A 191 -2.13 -6.61 -13.40
C LYS A 191 -1.86 -6.18 -11.97
N TYR A 192 -2.58 -6.80 -11.01
CA TYR A 192 -2.31 -6.56 -9.59
C TYR A 192 -0.86 -6.86 -9.19
N SER A 193 -0.25 -7.92 -9.73
CA SER A 193 1.16 -8.25 -9.45
C SER A 193 2.14 -7.16 -9.91
N GLU A 194 1.82 -6.48 -11.01
CA GLU A 194 2.62 -5.37 -11.54
C GLU A 194 2.48 -4.13 -10.63
N PHE A 195 1.25 -3.80 -10.22
CA PHE A 195 1.00 -2.74 -9.23
C PHE A 195 1.70 -3.05 -7.90
N GLN A 196 1.58 -4.27 -7.39
CA GLN A 196 2.21 -4.68 -6.13
C GLN A 196 3.72 -4.48 -6.19
N ARG A 197 4.37 -4.96 -7.27
CA ARG A 197 5.80 -4.80 -7.45
C ARG A 197 6.22 -3.34 -7.55
N LEU A 198 5.48 -2.53 -8.31
CA LEU A 198 5.73 -1.08 -8.39
C LEU A 198 5.56 -0.39 -7.02
N SER A 199 4.53 -0.77 -6.26
CA SER A 199 4.25 -0.24 -4.92
C SER A 199 5.41 -0.54 -3.96
N GLU A 200 5.90 -1.79 -3.94
CA GLU A 200 7.06 -2.18 -3.13
C GLU A 200 8.31 -1.35 -3.47
N LEU A 201 8.58 -1.12 -4.76
CA LEU A 201 9.71 -0.29 -5.21
C LEU A 201 9.54 1.19 -4.82
N LYS A 202 8.33 1.76 -4.99
CA LYS A 202 8.05 3.15 -4.59
C LYS A 202 8.19 3.33 -3.08
N VAL A 203 7.67 2.41 -2.28
CA VAL A 203 7.80 2.44 -0.82
C VAL A 203 9.28 2.38 -0.40
N ALA A 204 10.05 1.46 -0.98
CA ALA A 204 11.48 1.34 -0.69
C ALA A 204 12.28 2.59 -1.10
N ALA A 205 11.96 3.19 -2.26
CA ALA A 205 12.60 4.41 -2.76
C ALA A 205 12.23 5.67 -1.97
N GLN A 206 11.04 5.72 -1.38
CA GLN A 206 10.58 6.86 -0.59
C GLN A 206 10.89 6.72 0.90
N LEU A 207 11.39 5.55 1.32
CA LEU A 207 11.64 5.24 2.72
C LEU A 207 12.58 6.25 3.36
N GLN A 208 13.60 6.71 2.65
CA GLN A 208 14.54 7.71 3.17
C GLN A 208 13.86 9.05 3.48
N TYR A 209 12.87 9.45 2.68
CA TYR A 209 12.11 10.67 2.94
C TYR A 209 11.17 10.51 4.13
N TYR A 210 10.37 9.43 4.16
CA TYR A 210 9.39 9.20 5.22
C TYR A 210 10.03 8.96 6.58
N GLU A 211 11.18 8.28 6.60
CA GLU A 211 11.92 7.93 7.80
C GLU A 211 13.04 8.92 8.14
N GLN A 212 13.18 10.01 7.37
CA GLN A 212 14.18 11.07 7.55
C GLN A 212 15.63 10.55 7.55
N ILE A 213 15.92 9.55 6.72
CA ILE A 213 17.24 8.98 6.52
C ILE A 213 18.00 9.83 5.48
N SER A 214 19.18 10.32 5.84
CA SER A 214 20.00 11.12 4.93
C SER A 214 20.82 10.22 3.98
N GLU A 215 20.16 9.63 2.98
CA GLU A 215 20.79 8.71 2.02
C GLU A 215 20.11 8.76 0.63
N THR A 216 20.28 9.86 -0.10
CA THR A 216 19.59 10.09 -1.38
C THR A 216 20.01 9.13 -2.50
N ALA A 217 21.24 8.60 -2.45
CA ALA A 217 21.75 7.64 -3.43
C ALA A 217 20.92 6.35 -3.43
N CYS A 218 20.47 5.87 -2.26
CA CYS A 218 19.62 4.69 -2.18
C CYS A 218 18.29 4.89 -2.92
N SER A 219 17.62 6.01 -2.65
CA SER A 219 16.36 6.38 -3.31
C SER A 219 16.51 6.41 -4.84
N GLN A 220 17.58 7.03 -5.35
CA GLN A 220 17.87 7.09 -6.79
C GLN A 220 18.09 5.71 -7.40
N SER A 221 18.87 4.84 -6.74
CA SER A 221 19.15 3.49 -7.24
C SER A 221 17.89 2.62 -7.27
N VAL A 222 17.04 2.68 -6.25
CA VAL A 222 15.75 1.95 -6.24
C VAL A 222 14.80 2.50 -7.29
N MET A 223 14.73 3.84 -7.48
CA MET A 223 13.96 4.43 -8.57
C MET A 223 14.48 4.01 -9.95
N GLY A 224 15.79 3.82 -10.12
CA GLY A 224 16.36 3.28 -11.35
C GLY A 224 15.87 1.86 -11.66
N ILE A 225 15.69 1.02 -10.63
CA ILE A 225 15.06 -0.31 -10.77
C ILE A 225 13.61 -0.14 -11.21
N ALA A 226 12.83 0.74 -10.56
CA ALA A 226 11.44 1.00 -10.93
C ALA A 226 11.29 1.49 -12.37
N GLN A 227 12.15 2.41 -12.82
CA GLN A 227 12.16 2.91 -14.20
C GLN A 227 12.50 1.82 -15.22
N THR A 228 13.33 0.85 -14.84
CA THR A 228 13.70 -0.28 -15.69
C THR A 228 12.58 -1.31 -15.77
N GLU A 229 11.94 -1.65 -14.65
CA GLU A 229 10.85 -2.62 -14.59
C GLU A 229 9.53 -2.06 -15.15
N PHE A 230 9.29 -0.76 -14.96
CA PHE A 230 8.06 -0.05 -15.33
C PHE A 230 8.38 1.22 -16.13
N PRO A 231 8.87 1.11 -17.37
CA PRO A 231 9.21 2.27 -18.20
C PRO A 231 7.99 3.16 -18.44
N GLU A 232 8.17 4.48 -18.32
CA GLU A 232 7.10 5.48 -18.49
C GLU A 232 6.50 5.48 -19.90
N GLU A 233 7.21 4.96 -20.90
CA GLU A 233 6.72 4.78 -22.26
C GLU A 233 5.60 3.74 -22.35
N THR A 234 5.56 2.78 -21.41
CA THR A 234 4.60 1.67 -21.38
C THR A 234 3.63 1.77 -20.21
N TYR A 235 4.10 2.22 -19.06
CA TYR A 235 3.34 2.28 -17.82
C TYR A 235 3.07 3.72 -17.39
N PHE A 236 1.90 3.92 -16.80
CA PHE A 236 1.57 5.17 -16.13
C PHE A 236 1.86 5.06 -14.63
N TRP A 237 2.77 5.90 -14.14
CA TRP A 237 3.09 6.04 -12.71
C TRP A 237 3.45 7.48 -12.29
N GLY A 238 3.11 8.47 -13.11
CA GLY A 238 3.55 9.87 -12.93
C GLY A 238 2.73 10.87 -13.75
N SER A 239 3.40 11.71 -14.53
CA SER A 239 2.75 12.77 -15.31
C SER A 239 1.93 12.24 -16.50
N HIS A 240 0.78 12.85 -16.77
CA HIS A 240 -0.03 12.54 -17.95
C HIS A 240 0.69 13.03 -19.21
N VAL A 241 1.08 12.08 -20.06
CA VAL A 241 1.47 12.34 -21.45
C VAL A 241 0.32 11.81 -22.29
N ASP A 242 -0.05 12.53 -23.35
CA ASP A 242 -1.07 12.09 -24.31
C ASP A 242 -0.53 10.93 -25.17
N SER A 243 -0.34 9.78 -24.52
CA SER A 243 0.01 8.51 -25.14
C SER A 243 -0.64 7.34 -24.38
N SER A 244 -1.11 6.34 -25.11
CA SER A 244 -1.77 5.17 -24.52
C SER A 244 -0.79 4.38 -23.66
N ARG A 245 -1.18 4.10 -22.41
CA ARG A 245 -0.31 3.45 -21.42
C ARG A 245 -1.08 2.40 -20.60
N THR A 246 -0.32 1.60 -19.87
CA THR A 246 -0.82 0.65 -18.88
C THR A 246 -0.88 1.32 -17.51
N PHE A 247 -2.07 1.51 -16.97
CA PHE A 247 -2.29 2.14 -15.68
C PHE A 247 -2.20 1.11 -14.55
N LEU A 248 -1.31 1.37 -13.59
CA LEU A 248 -1.13 0.55 -12.39
C LEU A 248 -1.72 1.20 -11.13
N PHE A 249 -1.75 2.52 -11.10
CA PHE A 249 -2.46 3.34 -10.13
C PHE A 249 -2.72 4.71 -10.75
N ALA A 250 -3.59 5.50 -10.15
CA ALA A 250 -3.78 6.89 -10.54
C ALA A 250 -4.42 7.69 -9.41
N TYR A 251 -4.46 9.01 -9.57
CA TYR A 251 -5.13 9.90 -8.63
C TYR A 251 -6.44 10.43 -9.22
N CYS A 252 -7.38 10.72 -8.35
CA CYS A 252 -8.53 11.54 -8.64
C CYS A 252 -8.90 12.32 -7.37
N TYR A 253 -9.71 13.36 -7.52
CA TYR A 253 -10.15 14.11 -6.35
C TYR A 253 -11.50 13.60 -5.82
N TYR A 254 -11.68 13.67 -4.50
CA TYR A 254 -12.93 13.31 -3.81
C TYR A 254 -13.45 14.42 -2.86
N GLY A 255 -14.74 14.38 -2.50
CA GLY A 255 -15.37 15.28 -1.50
C GLY A 255 -15.86 16.65 -2.01
N ASN A 256 -16.18 17.56 -1.10
CA ASN A 256 -16.91 18.82 -1.39
C ASN A 256 -16.03 19.96 -1.93
N TYR A 257 -14.78 19.68 -2.29
CA TYR A 257 -13.86 20.69 -2.83
C TYR A 257 -14.15 21.04 -4.33
N PHE A 258 -15.20 20.46 -4.92
CA PHE A 258 -15.52 20.61 -6.36
C PHE A 258 -16.52 21.70 -6.70
N ASP A 259 -17.00 22.47 -5.72
CA ASP A 259 -17.95 23.57 -5.96
C ASP A 259 -17.34 24.76 -6.73
N VAL A 260 -16.06 24.67 -7.10
CA VAL A 260 -15.37 25.59 -8.01
C VAL A 260 -15.35 25.00 -9.44
N PRO A 261 -15.84 25.72 -10.47
CA PRO A 261 -16.00 25.21 -11.84
C PRO A 261 -14.77 24.56 -12.46
N GLU A 262 -13.56 24.99 -12.05
CA GLU A 262 -12.30 24.42 -12.55
C GLU A 262 -12.06 22.98 -12.09
N ARG A 263 -12.74 22.51 -11.03
CA ARG A 263 -12.49 21.19 -10.44
C ARG A 263 -13.66 20.22 -10.48
N GLU A 264 -14.84 20.67 -10.90
CA GLU A 264 -16.03 19.81 -11.08
C GLU A 264 -15.76 18.64 -12.04
N ASN A 265 -14.88 18.87 -13.04
CA ASN A 265 -14.55 17.89 -14.08
C ASN A 265 -13.34 17.00 -13.74
N VAL A 266 -12.71 17.15 -12.57
CA VAL A 266 -11.53 16.34 -12.17
C VAL A 266 -11.80 15.39 -11.00
N LYS A 267 -13.06 15.26 -10.59
CA LYS A 267 -13.49 14.34 -9.54
C LYS A 267 -13.39 12.88 -9.96
N CYS A 268 -13.26 11.99 -8.98
CA CYS A 268 -13.48 10.56 -9.17
C CYS A 268 -14.88 10.30 -9.76
N ALA A 269 -14.99 9.36 -10.70
CA ALA A 269 -16.20 9.18 -11.49
C ALA A 269 -17.36 8.55 -10.71
N THR A 270 -17.06 7.63 -9.78
CA THR A 270 -18.09 6.93 -8.99
C THR A 270 -18.07 7.29 -7.51
N LEU A 271 -16.93 7.76 -6.99
CA LEU A 271 -16.86 8.27 -5.63
C LEU A 271 -17.48 9.67 -5.57
N SER A 272 -18.76 9.72 -5.22
CA SER A 272 -19.52 10.96 -4.98
C SER A 272 -20.05 10.96 -3.54
N GLU A 273 -19.47 11.84 -2.71
CA GLU A 273 -19.91 12.21 -1.34
C GLU A 273 -20.35 11.10 -0.37
N GLU A 274 -19.46 10.77 0.57
CA GLU A 274 -19.69 10.75 2.03
C GLU A 274 -18.32 10.63 2.74
N PHE A 275 -18.01 11.60 3.61
CA PHE A 275 -17.06 11.49 4.71
C PHE A 275 -17.68 12.15 5.95
#